data_AF-A0A2V8HGH7-F1
#
_entry.id   AF-A0A2V8HGH7-F1
#
_cell.length_a   1.000
_cell.length_b   1.000
_cell.length_c   1.000
_cell.angle_alpha   90.00
_cell.angle_beta   90.00
_cell.angle_gamma   90.00
#
_symmetry.space_group_name_H-M   'P 1'
#
loop_
_entity.id
_entity.type
_entity.pdbx_description
1 polymer ?
#
loop_
_entity_poly.entity_id
_entity_poly.type
_entity_poly.pdbx_seq_one_letter_code
_entity_poly.pdbx_strand_id
1 'polypeptide(L)'
;MSRRTLLLGLDGATFDVLDPLMADGVMPSLQKLTASGVRASLRSTVPALTPPAWTTLVTGRSPGAHGIFDFFRKNEPAGLHFSFLTANDVACPPIWSLASAAGLRSTILNFPVTFPSPDVRGHVIPGGFIPWRQLRLGCHPKGLFDRLRALPRFNPRELAHDMTHEAKAVEGCADEEYESWIDMHIRRERQWADIVRFLHDEAAAEFTAVLFDGTDKIQHRLRSSGAHVFHQQLAGADGLSCLARRCEARRRRSCRSRRTTACAPRLSARLDAHPRICSASQRQWHSHRARRRCASGRRS
;
A
#
# COMPACT_ATOMS: atom_id res chain seq x y z
N MET A 1 13.64 -25.21 17.58
CA MET A 1 13.40 -24.51 16.29
C MET A 1 13.66 -23.03 16.49
N SER A 2 14.39 -22.37 15.57
CA SER A 2 14.41 -20.90 15.56
C SER A 2 13.02 -20.38 15.17
N ARG A 3 12.52 -19.36 15.89
CA ARG A 3 11.29 -18.68 15.48
C ARG A 3 11.63 -17.78 14.28
N ARG A 4 10.92 -17.97 13.17
CA ARG A 4 11.01 -17.07 12.01
C ARG A 4 10.07 -15.89 12.21
N THR A 5 10.53 -14.68 11.89
CA THR A 5 9.76 -13.44 12.05
C THR A 5 9.53 -12.81 10.68
N LEU A 6 8.28 -12.42 10.39
CA LEU A 6 7.91 -11.67 9.19
C LEU A 6 7.41 -10.28 9.59
N LEU A 7 8.11 -9.24 9.14
CA LEU A 7 7.67 -7.85 9.15
C LEU A 7 7.01 -7.52 7.80
N LEU A 8 5.70 -7.34 7.83
CA LEU A 8 4.91 -6.88 6.69
C LEU A 8 4.60 -5.39 6.86
N GLY A 9 5.25 -4.54 6.05
CA GLY A 9 4.94 -3.11 5.97
C GLY A 9 3.87 -2.85 4.91
N LEU A 10 2.86 -2.04 5.26
CA LEU A 10 1.85 -1.51 4.34
C LEU A 10 1.84 0.02 4.48
N ASP A 11 2.39 0.76 3.52
CA ASP A 11 2.53 2.21 3.64
C ASP A 11 1.20 2.95 3.48
N GLY A 12 0.99 4.01 4.25
CA GLY A 12 -0.28 4.76 4.29
C GLY A 12 -1.52 3.97 4.73
N ALA A 13 -1.40 2.69 5.13
CA ALA A 13 -2.52 1.80 5.41
C ALA A 13 -3.04 1.92 6.87
N THR A 14 -3.68 3.04 7.21
CA THR A 14 -4.25 3.24 8.56
C THR A 14 -5.46 2.34 8.82
N PHE A 15 -5.82 2.15 10.09
CA PHE A 15 -7.01 1.37 10.43
C PHE A 15 -8.32 2.00 9.93
N ASP A 16 -8.38 3.32 9.74
CA ASP A 16 -9.54 4.01 9.16
C ASP A 16 -9.81 3.59 7.70
N VAL A 17 -8.76 3.12 7.01
CA VAL A 17 -8.81 2.54 5.66
C VAL A 17 -9.05 1.03 5.73
N LEU A 18 -8.33 0.34 6.62
CA LEU A 18 -8.35 -1.12 6.68
C LEU A 18 -9.64 -1.70 7.27
N ASP A 19 -10.26 -1.06 8.27
CA ASP A 19 -11.45 -1.58 8.94
C ASP A 19 -12.69 -1.66 8.04
N PRO A 20 -13.07 -0.61 7.29
CA PRO A 20 -14.19 -0.70 6.35
C PRO A 20 -13.98 -1.80 5.30
N LEU A 21 -12.75 -1.93 4.78
CA LEU A 21 -12.40 -2.93 3.78
C LEU A 21 -12.37 -4.37 4.34
N MET A 22 -12.07 -4.56 5.62
CA MET A 22 -12.23 -5.85 6.30
C MET A 22 -13.70 -6.16 6.59
N ALA A 23 -14.49 -5.17 7.02
CA ALA A 23 -15.93 -5.31 7.26
C ALA A 23 -16.73 -5.63 5.99
N ASP A 24 -16.38 -5.00 4.87
CA ASP A 24 -16.95 -5.26 3.53
C ASP A 24 -16.46 -6.61 2.93
N GLY A 25 -15.62 -7.37 3.64
CA GLY A 25 -15.12 -8.69 3.22
C GLY A 25 -14.08 -8.65 2.09
N VAL A 26 -13.53 -7.48 1.77
CA VAL A 26 -12.52 -7.30 0.70
C VAL A 26 -11.15 -7.87 1.12
N MET A 27 -10.83 -7.85 2.42
CA MET A 27 -9.53 -8.30 2.95
C MET A 27 -9.66 -9.47 3.96
N PRO A 28 -10.18 -10.65 3.55
CA PRO A 28 -10.49 -11.75 4.47
C PRO A 28 -9.23 -12.35 5.13
N SER A 29 -8.07 -12.31 4.48
CA SER A 29 -6.80 -12.77 5.06
C SER A 29 -6.30 -11.85 6.17
N LEU A 30 -6.42 -10.53 5.99
CA LEU A 30 -6.03 -9.55 7.00
C LEU A 30 -7.02 -9.56 8.17
N GLN A 31 -8.32 -9.68 7.89
CA GLN A 31 -9.36 -9.84 8.90
C GLN A 31 -9.07 -11.04 9.82
N LYS A 32 -8.75 -12.21 9.23
CA LYS A 32 -8.32 -13.40 9.99
C LYS A 32 -7.08 -13.14 10.84
N LEU A 33 -6.04 -12.52 10.27
CA LEU A 33 -4.80 -12.20 10.97
C LEU A 33 -5.02 -11.25 12.16
N THR A 34 -5.83 -10.20 11.99
CA THR A 34 -6.16 -9.26 13.05
C THR A 34 -7.09 -9.84 14.13
N ALA A 35 -7.92 -10.83 13.79
CA ALA A 35 -8.80 -11.51 14.73
C ALA A 35 -8.08 -12.57 15.59
N SER A 36 -6.99 -13.16 15.09
CA SER A 36 -6.18 -14.15 15.84
C SER A 36 -4.95 -13.56 16.54
N GLY A 37 -4.67 -12.27 16.35
CA GLY A 37 -3.46 -11.60 16.82
C GLY A 37 -3.74 -10.45 17.79
N VAL A 38 -2.69 -9.66 18.07
CA VAL A 38 -2.81 -8.39 18.81
C VAL A 38 -2.84 -7.24 17.81
N ARG A 39 -3.68 -6.25 18.07
CA ARG A 39 -3.85 -5.06 17.24
C ARG A 39 -3.88 -3.80 18.12
N ALA A 40 -3.09 -2.80 17.76
CA ALA A 40 -3.06 -1.49 18.43
C ALA A 40 -2.69 -0.38 17.44
N SER A 41 -3.25 0.81 17.61
CA SER A 41 -2.82 2.00 16.86
C SER A 41 -1.45 2.46 17.35
N LEU A 42 -0.51 2.66 16.41
CA LEU A 42 0.84 3.14 16.71
C LEU A 42 0.95 4.64 16.40
N ARG A 43 1.68 5.37 17.24
CA ARG A 43 2.01 6.78 16.99
C ARG A 43 3.19 6.85 16.01
N SER A 44 3.00 7.54 14.89
CA SER A 44 4.06 7.82 13.91
C SER A 44 5.04 8.91 14.38
N THR A 45 6.09 9.13 13.60
CA THR A 45 7.07 10.21 13.77
C THR A 45 6.48 11.60 13.53
N VAL A 46 7.23 12.63 13.92
CA VAL A 46 7.00 14.01 13.49
C VAL A 46 8.27 14.47 12.74
N PRO A 47 8.20 14.79 11.44
CA PRO A 47 7.03 14.66 10.57
C PRO A 47 6.67 13.20 10.27
N ALA A 48 5.39 12.96 9.94
CA ALA A 48 4.86 11.63 9.59
C ALA A 48 5.06 11.34 8.10
N LEU A 49 6.32 11.30 7.65
CA LEU A 49 6.73 10.96 6.29
C LEU A 49 7.31 9.54 6.23
N THR A 50 7.23 8.90 5.06
CA THR A 50 7.74 7.53 4.81
C THR A 50 9.19 7.33 5.31
N PRO A 51 10.22 8.12 4.94
CA PRO A 51 11.59 7.88 5.41
C PRO A 51 11.76 7.96 6.95
N PRO A 52 11.40 9.05 7.65
CA PRO A 52 11.56 9.09 9.11
C PRO A 52 10.76 8.00 9.81
N ALA A 53 9.53 7.70 9.37
CA ALA A 53 8.68 6.70 10.02
C ALA A 53 9.25 5.28 9.87
N TRP A 54 9.63 4.86 8.67
CA TRP A 54 10.20 3.53 8.44
C TRP A 54 11.62 3.40 9.03
N THR A 55 12.47 4.44 8.95
CA THR A 55 13.78 4.41 9.63
C THR A 55 13.62 4.35 11.16
N THR A 56 12.66 5.07 11.75
CA THR A 56 12.35 4.95 13.19
C THR A 56 11.90 3.53 13.55
N LEU A 57 11.01 2.92 12.75
CA LEU A 57 10.51 1.56 12.98
C LEU A 57 11.64 0.51 12.97
N VAL A 58 12.58 0.60 12.04
CA VAL A 58 13.64 -0.41 11.88
C VAL A 58 14.85 -0.17 12.78
N THR A 59 15.07 1.04 13.28
CA THR A 59 16.18 1.37 14.21
C THR A 59 15.75 1.39 15.69
N GLY A 60 14.46 1.56 15.98
CA GLY A 60 13.96 1.80 17.34
C GLY A 60 14.39 3.16 17.92
N ARG A 61 14.76 4.12 17.06
CA ARG A 61 15.28 5.44 17.43
C ARG A 61 14.43 6.54 16.80
N SER A 62 14.44 7.74 17.36
CA SER A 62 13.69 8.88 16.81
C SER A 62 14.42 9.52 15.61
N PRO A 63 13.73 10.36 14.79
CA PRO A 63 14.36 11.11 13.71
C PRO A 63 15.59 11.91 14.14
N GLY A 64 15.54 12.53 15.32
CA GLY A 64 16.67 13.26 15.90
C GLY A 64 17.88 12.40 16.27
N ALA A 65 17.72 11.09 16.42
CA ALA A 65 18.81 10.16 16.75
C ALA A 65 19.34 9.41 15.50
N HIS A 66 18.48 9.05 14.55
CA HIS A 66 18.93 8.37 13.32
C HIS A 66 19.20 9.32 12.13
N GLY A 67 18.90 10.63 12.25
CA GLY A 67 19.30 11.67 11.30
C GLY A 67 18.43 11.83 10.05
N ILE A 68 17.36 11.04 9.90
CA ILE A 68 16.49 11.04 8.72
C ILE A 68 15.20 11.80 9.05
N PHE A 69 14.95 12.90 8.35
CA PHE A 69 13.79 13.79 8.58
C PHE A 69 12.86 13.93 7.36
N ASP A 70 13.35 13.66 6.16
CA ASP A 70 12.64 13.81 4.88
C ASP A 70 13.23 12.77 3.88
N PHE A 71 12.89 12.83 2.59
CA PHE A 71 13.55 12.07 1.52
C PHE A 71 14.87 12.71 1.06
N PHE A 72 15.03 14.01 1.31
CA PHE A 72 16.14 14.83 0.82
C PHE A 72 16.86 15.51 1.99
N ARG A 73 18.19 15.64 1.87
CA ARG A 73 19.00 16.55 2.69
C ARG A 73 19.32 17.81 1.88
N LYS A 74 19.16 18.97 2.51
CA LYS A 74 19.74 20.22 2.02
C LYS A 74 21.25 20.16 2.27
N ASN A 75 22.07 20.32 1.23
CA ASN A 75 23.52 20.16 1.36
C ASN A 75 24.18 21.34 2.08
N GLU A 76 23.62 22.55 1.92
CA GLU A 76 24.14 23.78 2.49
C GLU A 76 23.00 24.65 3.04
N PRO A 77 23.17 25.38 4.16
CA PRO A 77 22.11 26.21 4.73
C PRO A 77 21.58 27.30 3.78
N ALA A 78 22.45 27.89 2.96
CA ALA A 78 22.10 28.97 2.02
C ALA A 78 21.82 28.49 0.58
N GLY A 79 22.34 27.34 0.16
CA GLY A 79 22.21 26.83 -1.21
C GLY A 79 20.81 26.30 -1.55
N LEU A 80 20.59 25.98 -2.82
CA LEU A 80 19.39 25.24 -3.31
C LEU A 80 19.72 23.79 -3.71
N HIS A 81 20.88 23.28 -3.28
CA HIS A 81 21.33 21.93 -3.59
C HIS A 81 20.77 20.91 -2.60
N PHE A 82 19.99 19.97 -3.12
CA PHE A 82 19.44 18.84 -2.37
C PHE A 82 20.03 17.53 -2.87
N SER A 83 20.31 16.62 -1.94
CA SER A 83 20.70 15.23 -2.24
C SER A 83 19.65 14.28 -1.65
N PHE A 84 19.40 13.15 -2.32
CA PHE A 84 18.63 12.06 -1.72
C PHE A 84 19.37 11.49 -0.50
N LEU A 85 18.63 11.09 0.53
CA LEU A 85 19.18 10.35 1.67
C LEU A 85 19.46 8.89 1.29
N THR A 86 20.59 8.39 1.79
CA THR A 86 21.14 7.06 1.54
C THR A 86 21.28 6.28 2.85
N ALA A 87 21.51 4.97 2.77
CA ALA A 87 21.79 4.13 3.93
C ALA A 87 22.97 4.64 4.78
N ASN A 88 23.90 5.38 4.16
CA ASN A 88 25.05 5.99 4.84
C ASN A 88 24.68 7.21 5.70
N ASP A 89 23.51 7.82 5.48
CA ASP A 89 23.00 8.94 6.28
C ASP A 89 22.27 8.46 7.55
N VAL A 90 22.02 7.14 7.69
CA VAL A 90 21.31 6.57 8.86
C VAL A 90 22.28 6.36 10.01
N ALA A 91 22.25 7.24 11.01
CA ALA A 91 23.20 7.24 12.12
C ALA A 91 23.01 6.12 13.16
N CYS A 92 21.98 5.26 13.01
CA CYS A 92 21.63 4.20 13.96
C CYS A 92 21.54 2.83 13.27
N PRO A 93 22.08 1.75 13.87
CA PRO A 93 22.03 0.43 13.25
C PRO A 93 20.58 -0.09 13.18
N PRO A 94 20.08 -0.47 11.98
CA PRO A 94 18.77 -1.08 11.83
C PRO A 94 18.76 -2.53 12.31
N ILE A 95 17.56 -3.05 12.60
CA ILE A 95 17.33 -4.39 13.16
C ILE A 95 17.98 -5.52 12.36
N TRP A 96 18.08 -5.41 11.04
CA TRP A 96 18.75 -6.41 10.20
C TRP A 96 20.28 -6.40 10.31
N SER A 97 20.89 -5.25 10.61
CA SER A 97 22.32 -5.17 10.93
C SER A 97 22.59 -5.80 12.30
N LEU A 98 21.73 -5.54 13.29
CA LEU A 98 21.79 -6.19 14.61
C LEU A 98 21.59 -7.71 14.51
N ALA A 99 20.62 -8.16 13.70
CA ALA A 99 20.38 -9.58 13.44
C ALA A 99 21.59 -10.25 12.75
N SER A 100 22.20 -9.57 11.78
CA SER A 100 23.41 -10.06 11.09
C SER A 100 24.62 -10.16 12.02
N ALA A 101 24.79 -9.19 12.93
CA ALA A 101 25.82 -9.22 13.98
C ALA A 101 25.59 -10.36 14.99
N ALA A 102 24.32 -10.66 15.32
CA ALA A 102 23.92 -11.85 16.07
C ALA A 102 23.99 -13.17 15.26
N GLY A 103 24.46 -13.10 14.01
CA GLY A 103 24.67 -14.24 13.13
C GLY A 103 23.43 -14.77 12.40
N LEU A 104 22.26 -14.15 12.60
CA LEU A 104 20.99 -14.51 11.97
C LEU A 104 20.93 -13.99 10.53
N ARG A 105 20.19 -14.68 9.66
CA ARG A 105 19.96 -14.21 8.29
C ARG A 105 18.70 -13.35 8.21
N SER A 106 18.77 -12.31 7.39
CA SER A 106 17.71 -11.37 7.12
C SER A 106 17.43 -11.24 5.61
N THR A 107 16.16 -11.13 5.23
CA THR A 107 15.72 -10.77 3.87
C THR A 107 14.96 -9.45 3.93
N ILE A 108 15.48 -8.38 3.33
CA ILE A 108 14.94 -7.01 3.41
C ILE A 108 14.56 -6.51 2.03
N LEU A 109 13.30 -6.15 1.83
CA LEU A 109 12.73 -5.83 0.53
C LEU A 109 11.98 -4.49 0.57
N ASN A 110 12.34 -3.58 -0.34
CA ASN A 110 11.66 -2.31 -0.59
C ASN A 110 11.65 -1.27 0.56
N PHE A 111 12.50 -1.39 1.57
CA PHE A 111 12.58 -0.37 2.63
C PHE A 111 13.24 0.93 2.11
N PRO A 112 12.74 2.12 2.49
CA PRO A 112 13.34 3.39 2.08
C PRO A 112 14.71 3.58 2.76
N VAL A 113 15.57 4.39 2.15
CA VAL A 113 16.91 4.74 2.68
C VAL A 113 17.78 3.50 2.93
N THR A 114 17.65 2.47 2.06
CA THR A 114 18.46 1.24 2.12
C THR A 114 19.45 1.09 0.95
N PHE A 115 19.68 2.15 0.17
CA PHE A 115 20.73 2.18 -0.86
C PHE A 115 21.93 3.04 -0.40
N PRO A 116 23.19 2.62 -0.58
CA PRO A 116 23.60 1.28 -1.02
C PRO A 116 23.16 0.21 0.00
N SER A 117 22.97 -1.04 -0.44
CA SER A 117 22.49 -2.08 0.47
C SER A 117 23.45 -2.29 1.64
N PRO A 118 22.96 -2.32 2.89
CA PRO A 118 23.78 -2.65 4.03
C PRO A 118 24.27 -4.09 3.91
N ASP A 119 25.51 -4.34 4.34
CA ASP A 119 26.03 -5.70 4.42
C ASP A 119 25.28 -6.46 5.52
N VAL A 120 24.50 -7.45 5.09
CA VAL A 120 23.69 -8.31 5.96
C VAL A 120 23.92 -9.76 5.57
N ARG A 121 23.76 -10.67 6.54
CA ARG A 121 23.67 -12.10 6.23
C ARG A 121 22.31 -12.34 5.59
N GLY A 122 22.25 -12.68 4.31
CA GLY A 122 20.99 -12.90 3.59
C GLY A 122 20.83 -11.95 2.40
N HIS A 123 19.63 -11.39 2.21
CA HIS A 123 19.25 -10.70 0.98
C HIS A 123 18.77 -9.27 1.23
N VAL A 124 19.15 -8.34 0.36
CA VAL A 124 18.56 -6.99 0.30
C VAL A 124 18.18 -6.66 -1.14
N ILE A 125 16.95 -6.20 -1.33
CA ILE A 125 16.54 -5.44 -2.50
C ILE A 125 16.10 -4.06 -1.99
N PRO A 126 16.89 -3.01 -2.23
CA PRO A 126 16.65 -1.72 -1.61
C PRO A 126 15.44 -1.01 -2.24
N GLY A 127 14.73 -0.23 -1.42
CA GLY A 127 13.57 0.56 -1.83
C GLY A 127 13.86 2.06 -1.91
N GLY A 128 12.83 2.85 -2.24
CA GLY A 128 12.94 4.28 -2.45
C GLY A 128 13.55 4.65 -3.81
N PHE A 129 14.06 5.87 -3.93
CA PHE A 129 14.42 6.52 -5.21
C PHE A 129 15.70 5.97 -5.87
N ILE A 130 15.64 4.73 -6.34
CA ILE A 130 16.70 4.06 -7.07
C ILE A 130 16.19 3.83 -8.49
N PRO A 131 16.80 4.43 -9.53
CA PRO A 131 16.44 4.15 -10.91
C PRO A 131 16.57 2.65 -11.21
N TRP A 132 15.61 2.06 -11.95
CA TRP A 132 15.61 0.62 -12.28
C TRP A 132 16.92 0.11 -12.89
N ARG A 133 17.65 0.99 -13.60
CA ARG A 133 18.97 0.70 -14.20
C ARG A 133 20.06 0.45 -13.15
N GLN A 134 19.94 1.06 -11.97
CA GLN A 134 20.87 0.95 -10.85
C GLN A 134 20.44 -0.11 -9.82
N LEU A 135 19.21 -0.62 -9.88
CA LEU A 135 18.69 -1.64 -8.95
C LEU A 135 19.62 -2.87 -8.85
N ARG A 136 20.25 -3.29 -9.95
CA ARG A 136 21.24 -4.39 -9.96
C ARG A 136 22.47 -4.13 -9.08
N LEU A 137 22.92 -2.88 -8.98
CA LEU A 137 24.00 -2.45 -8.08
C LEU A 137 23.54 -2.40 -6.62
N GLY A 138 22.25 -2.13 -6.41
CA GLY A 138 21.62 -2.11 -5.10
C GLY A 138 21.39 -3.51 -4.51
N CYS A 139 21.20 -4.57 -5.30
CA CYS A 139 20.89 -5.89 -4.76
C CYS A 139 22.07 -6.55 -4.02
N HIS A 140 21.81 -7.09 -2.82
CA HIS A 140 22.74 -7.90 -2.02
C HIS A 140 22.17 -9.31 -1.79
N PRO A 141 22.96 -10.40 -1.88
CA PRO A 141 24.36 -10.42 -2.29
C PRO A 141 24.52 -10.15 -3.79
N LYS A 142 25.76 -9.91 -4.23
CA LYS A 142 26.10 -9.80 -5.66
C LYS A 142 25.56 -11.02 -6.43
N GLY A 143 24.90 -10.76 -7.55
CA GLY A 143 24.24 -11.79 -8.37
C GLY A 143 22.77 -12.05 -8.04
N LEU A 144 22.24 -11.58 -6.89
CA LEU A 144 20.81 -11.72 -6.55
C LEU A 144 19.90 -11.24 -7.68
N PHE A 145 20.15 -10.04 -8.21
CA PHE A 145 19.37 -9.47 -9.31
C PHE A 145 19.26 -10.41 -10.51
N ASP A 146 20.33 -11.11 -10.85
CA ASP A 146 20.35 -12.03 -12.00
C ASP A 146 19.57 -13.32 -11.73
N ARG A 147 19.54 -13.80 -10.48
CA ARG A 147 18.63 -14.91 -10.07
C ARG A 147 17.16 -14.49 -10.21
N LEU A 148 16.82 -13.27 -9.77
CA LEU A 148 15.44 -12.77 -9.82
C LEU A 148 14.90 -12.65 -11.25
N ARG A 149 15.76 -12.48 -12.26
CA ARG A 149 15.37 -12.50 -13.68
C ARG A 149 14.79 -13.84 -14.15
N ALA A 150 14.97 -14.92 -13.40
CA ALA A 150 14.32 -16.21 -13.68
C ALA A 150 12.83 -16.24 -13.29
N LEU A 151 12.34 -15.28 -12.50
CA LEU A 151 10.94 -15.23 -12.09
C LEU A 151 10.04 -14.74 -13.25
N PRO A 152 8.95 -15.46 -13.60
CA PRO A 152 8.11 -15.14 -14.76
C PRO A 152 7.47 -13.75 -14.79
N ARG A 153 7.38 -13.07 -13.63
CA ARG A 153 6.80 -11.72 -13.49
C ARG A 153 7.82 -10.63 -13.19
N PHE A 154 9.12 -10.94 -13.07
CA PHE A 154 10.11 -9.95 -12.63
C PHE A 154 10.37 -8.90 -13.70
N ASN A 155 9.91 -7.68 -13.43
CA ASN A 155 10.07 -6.52 -14.26
C ASN A 155 10.70 -5.38 -13.42
N PRO A 156 12.03 -5.18 -13.51
CA PRO A 156 12.72 -4.19 -12.66
C PRO A 156 12.24 -2.75 -12.91
N ARG A 157 11.61 -2.46 -14.06
CA ARG A 157 11.02 -1.15 -14.36
C ARG A 157 9.74 -0.87 -13.60
N GLU A 158 8.94 -1.90 -13.30
CA GLU A 158 7.75 -1.78 -12.46
C GLU A 158 8.09 -1.91 -10.97
N LEU A 159 9.19 -2.59 -10.63
CA LEU A 159 9.60 -2.80 -9.23
C LEU A 159 10.25 -1.54 -8.62
N ALA A 160 11.17 -0.91 -9.33
CA ALA A 160 11.88 0.27 -8.88
C ALA A 160 11.03 1.55 -9.01
N HIS A 161 11.34 2.58 -8.20
CA HIS A 161 10.66 3.87 -8.32
C HIS A 161 11.06 4.59 -9.61
N ASP A 162 10.06 5.05 -10.35
CA ASP A 162 10.21 5.92 -11.52
C ASP A 162 9.62 7.29 -11.19
N MET A 163 10.47 8.33 -11.18
CA MET A 163 10.07 9.69 -10.81
C MET A 163 8.98 10.26 -11.72
N THR A 164 8.85 9.82 -12.98
CA THR A 164 7.78 10.26 -13.88
C THR A 164 6.42 9.69 -13.48
N HIS A 165 6.42 8.50 -12.88
CA HIS A 165 5.24 7.88 -12.30
C HIS A 165 4.95 8.45 -10.90
N GLU A 166 5.98 8.72 -10.10
CA GLU A 166 5.83 9.38 -8.78
C GLU A 166 5.25 10.81 -8.88
N ALA A 167 5.56 11.55 -9.96
CA ALA A 167 4.86 12.80 -10.27
C ALA A 167 3.33 12.58 -10.35
N LYS A 168 2.86 11.43 -10.86
CA LYS A 168 1.43 11.05 -10.85
C LYS A 168 0.89 10.61 -9.47
N ALA A 169 1.72 10.49 -8.43
CA ALA A 169 1.22 10.48 -7.04
C ALA A 169 0.98 11.91 -6.53
N VAL A 170 1.82 12.89 -6.92
CA VAL A 170 1.79 14.27 -6.42
C VAL A 170 0.87 15.23 -7.21
N GLU A 171 0.78 15.08 -8.54
CA GLU A 171 0.23 16.08 -9.49
C GLU A 171 -1.15 15.67 -10.07
N GLY A 172 -1.20 15.22 -11.34
CA GLY A 172 -2.36 14.61 -12.03
C GLY A 172 -1.92 13.47 -13.00
N CYS A 173 -2.69 12.41 -13.24
CA CYS A 173 -3.84 11.90 -12.49
C CYS A 173 -5.21 12.05 -13.16
N ALA A 174 -5.35 11.74 -14.46
CA ALA A 174 -6.66 11.74 -15.13
C ALA A 174 -7.53 10.52 -14.71
N ASP A 175 -8.85 10.69 -14.65
CA ASP A 175 -9.80 9.66 -14.23
C ASP A 175 -9.72 8.39 -15.11
N GLU A 176 -9.42 8.56 -16.40
CA GLU A 176 -9.25 7.50 -17.38
C GLU A 176 -7.99 6.66 -17.14
N GLU A 177 -6.95 7.23 -16.52
CA GLU A 177 -5.70 6.56 -16.19
C GLU A 177 -5.72 5.88 -14.79
N TYR A 178 -6.77 6.10 -13.99
CA TYR A 178 -6.81 5.62 -12.61
C TYR A 178 -6.88 4.08 -12.50
N GLU A 179 -7.59 3.42 -13.43
CA GLU A 179 -7.70 1.95 -13.46
C GLU A 179 -6.34 1.30 -13.82
N SER A 180 -5.59 1.88 -14.77
CA SER A 180 -4.25 1.39 -15.14
C SER A 180 -3.20 1.70 -14.07
N TRP A 181 -3.33 2.80 -13.33
CA TRP A 181 -2.51 3.13 -12.16
C TRP A 181 -2.67 2.11 -11.03
N ILE A 182 -3.91 1.74 -10.70
CA ILE A 182 -4.20 0.67 -9.71
C ILE A 182 -3.64 -0.67 -10.20
N ASP A 183 -3.89 -1.04 -11.45
CA ASP A 183 -3.39 -2.31 -12.00
C ASP A 183 -1.86 -2.39 -12.02
N MET A 184 -1.16 -1.27 -12.23
CA MET A 184 0.30 -1.20 -12.13
C MET A 184 0.78 -1.50 -10.71
N HIS A 185 0.19 -0.87 -9.69
CA HIS A 185 0.51 -1.16 -8.29
C HIS A 185 0.20 -2.62 -7.94
N ILE A 186 -0.96 -3.15 -8.36
CA ILE A 186 -1.30 -4.56 -8.15
C ILE A 186 -0.26 -5.50 -8.78
N ARG A 187 0.30 -5.18 -9.97
CA ARG A 187 1.40 -5.95 -10.56
C ARG A 187 2.69 -5.84 -9.75
N ARG A 188 3.05 -4.64 -9.29
CA ARG A 188 4.24 -4.41 -8.46
C ARG A 188 4.18 -5.15 -7.13
N GLU A 189 3.07 -5.06 -6.40
CA GLU A 189 2.90 -5.78 -5.13
C GLU A 189 2.90 -7.31 -5.33
N ARG A 190 2.36 -7.80 -6.46
CA ARG A 190 2.48 -9.23 -6.81
C ARG A 190 3.92 -9.64 -7.05
N GLN A 191 4.75 -8.80 -7.66
CA GLN A 191 6.17 -9.07 -7.84
C GLN A 191 6.89 -9.13 -6.48
N TRP A 192 6.66 -8.19 -5.56
CA TRP A 192 7.21 -8.28 -4.20
C TRP A 192 6.79 -9.58 -3.50
N ALA A 193 5.52 -9.98 -3.60
CA ALA A 193 5.03 -11.22 -3.03
C ALA A 193 5.61 -12.49 -3.71
N ASP A 194 5.92 -12.44 -5.00
CA ASP A 194 6.60 -13.53 -5.73
C ASP A 194 8.09 -13.62 -5.31
N ILE A 195 8.77 -12.48 -5.13
CA ILE A 195 10.16 -12.39 -4.64
C ILE A 195 10.28 -12.92 -3.19
N VAL A 196 9.36 -12.55 -2.30
CA VAL A 196 9.33 -13.06 -0.91
C VAL A 196 9.26 -14.58 -0.89
N ARG A 197 8.40 -15.18 -1.73
CA ARG A 197 8.27 -16.65 -1.85
C ARG A 197 9.54 -17.28 -2.40
N PHE A 198 10.04 -16.77 -3.52
CA PHE A 198 11.29 -17.25 -4.12
C PHE A 198 12.47 -17.28 -3.14
N LEU A 199 12.68 -16.19 -2.39
CA LEU A 199 13.76 -16.11 -1.41
C LEU A 199 13.49 -16.94 -0.14
N HIS A 200 12.22 -17.21 0.19
CA HIS A 200 11.87 -18.14 1.26
C HIS A 200 12.22 -19.57 0.87
N ASP A 201 11.83 -19.99 -0.34
CA ASP A 201 12.02 -21.36 -0.82
C ASP A 201 13.50 -21.65 -1.11
N GLU A 202 14.24 -20.68 -1.66
CA GLU A 202 15.67 -20.80 -1.94
C GLU A 202 16.52 -20.76 -0.64
N ALA A 203 16.22 -19.83 0.27
CA ALA A 203 17.10 -19.53 1.40
C ALA A 203 16.36 -18.84 2.56
N ALA A 204 15.32 -19.49 3.09
CA ALA A 204 14.51 -19.00 4.22
C ALA A 204 15.34 -18.37 5.35
N ALA A 205 15.17 -17.06 5.53
CA ALA A 205 15.79 -16.26 6.58
C ALA A 205 15.08 -16.44 7.94
N GLU A 206 15.79 -16.11 9.03
CA GLU A 206 15.22 -16.02 10.37
C GLU A 206 14.37 -14.75 10.54
N PHE A 207 14.74 -13.67 9.85
CA PHE A 207 13.97 -12.42 9.77
C PHE A 207 13.68 -12.04 8.31
N THR A 208 12.42 -11.85 7.95
CA THR A 208 12.03 -11.33 6.64
C THR A 208 11.27 -10.03 6.82
N ALA A 209 11.63 -8.99 6.10
CA ALA A 209 10.98 -7.70 6.08
C ALA A 209 10.65 -7.30 4.64
N VAL A 210 9.40 -6.94 4.37
CA VAL A 210 8.96 -6.45 3.06
C VAL A 210 7.99 -5.28 3.22
N LEU A 211 8.23 -4.20 2.47
CA LEU A 211 7.36 -3.03 2.43
C LEU A 211 6.56 -3.00 1.12
N PHE A 212 5.24 -2.94 1.25
CA PHE A 212 4.28 -2.68 0.17
C PHE A 212 3.84 -1.21 0.31
N ASP A 213 4.02 -0.41 -0.74
CA ASP A 213 3.82 1.06 -0.70
C ASP A 213 2.64 1.54 -1.56
N GLY A 214 2.02 0.66 -2.36
CA GLY A 214 0.98 1.05 -3.31
C GLY A 214 -0.30 1.56 -2.65
N THR A 215 -0.54 1.23 -1.38
CA THR A 215 -1.66 1.78 -0.60
C THR A 215 -1.51 3.27 -0.32
N ASP A 216 -0.29 3.77 -0.11
CA ASP A 216 0.03 5.19 -0.01
C ASP A 216 -0.13 5.89 -1.37
N LYS A 217 0.51 5.35 -2.41
CA LYS A 217 0.50 5.90 -3.78
C LYS A 217 -0.91 6.04 -4.37
N ILE A 218 -1.81 5.10 -4.07
CA ILE A 218 -3.21 5.16 -4.50
C ILE A 218 -4.02 6.18 -3.67
N GLN A 219 -3.69 6.39 -2.39
CA GLN A 219 -4.40 7.34 -1.53
C GLN A 219 -4.05 8.80 -1.76
N HIS A 220 -2.82 9.11 -2.16
CA HIS A 220 -2.43 10.47 -2.57
C HIS A 220 -3.38 11.04 -3.64
N ARG A 221 -3.87 10.20 -4.57
CA ARG A 221 -4.90 10.57 -5.55
C ARG A 221 -6.23 10.97 -4.93
N LEU A 222 -6.77 10.16 -4.01
CA LEU A 222 -8.11 10.38 -3.42
C LEU A 222 -8.23 11.71 -2.68
N ARG A 223 -7.11 12.31 -2.25
CA ARG A 223 -7.06 13.64 -1.63
C ARG A 223 -7.11 14.80 -2.64
N SER A 224 -6.67 14.58 -3.88
CA SER A 224 -6.62 15.62 -4.93
C SER A 224 -7.96 15.83 -5.67
N SER A 225 -8.86 14.85 -5.67
CA SER A 225 -10.13 14.85 -6.42
C SER A 225 -11.26 15.73 -5.84
N GLY A 226 -10.94 16.84 -5.18
CA GLY A 226 -11.94 17.81 -4.68
C GLY A 226 -12.51 17.55 -3.29
N ALA A 227 -11.96 16.61 -2.52
CA ALA A 227 -12.22 16.51 -1.09
C ALA A 227 -11.37 17.54 -0.31
N HIS A 228 -11.78 18.81 -0.32
CA HIS A 228 -11.21 19.84 0.56
C HIS A 228 -11.50 19.48 2.03
N VAL A 229 -10.60 18.72 2.64
CA VAL A 229 -10.72 18.31 4.05
C VAL A 229 -9.38 18.54 4.77
N PHE A 230 -9.13 19.80 5.12
CA PHE A 230 -8.11 20.18 6.12
C PHE A 230 -8.54 19.79 7.56
N HIS A 231 -9.49 18.87 7.70
CA HIS A 231 -10.22 18.56 8.93
C HIS A 231 -10.65 17.08 9.03
N GLN A 232 -9.79 16.13 8.61
CA GLN A 232 -10.09 14.70 8.73
C GLN A 232 -9.49 14.01 9.97
N GLN A 233 -9.37 14.77 11.05
CA GLN A 233 -9.34 14.21 12.42
C GLN A 233 -10.76 13.94 12.97
N LEU A 234 -11.83 14.17 12.18
CA LEU A 234 -13.23 14.16 12.65
C LEU A 234 -14.32 13.61 11.68
N ALA A 235 -14.02 13.04 10.51
CA ALA A 235 -15.07 12.52 9.60
C ALA A 235 -14.63 11.28 8.80
N GLY A 236 -15.44 10.21 8.81
CA GLY A 236 -15.02 8.88 8.37
C GLY A 236 -15.53 8.37 7.00
N ALA A 237 -15.03 7.18 6.65
CA ALA A 237 -15.65 6.09 5.89
C ALA A 237 -16.20 6.25 4.45
N ASP A 238 -16.65 7.42 3.99
CA ASP A 238 -17.53 7.45 2.80
C ASP A 238 -16.83 7.21 1.44
N GLY A 239 -15.56 7.62 1.30
CA GLY A 239 -14.86 7.61 0.00
C GLY A 239 -14.61 6.21 -0.60
N LEU A 240 -14.07 5.29 0.20
CA LEU A 240 -13.64 3.97 -0.28
C LEU A 240 -14.82 3.05 -0.65
N SER A 241 -15.93 3.14 0.11
CA SER A 241 -17.13 2.35 -0.17
C SER A 241 -17.81 2.75 -1.49
N CYS A 242 -17.58 3.98 -1.98
CA CYS A 242 -18.04 4.42 -3.30
C CYS A 242 -17.23 3.75 -4.43
N LEU A 243 -15.92 3.59 -4.27
CA LEU A 243 -15.04 2.98 -5.26
C LEU A 243 -15.32 1.49 -5.42
N ALA A 244 -15.42 0.73 -4.32
CA ALA A 244 -15.77 -0.68 -4.34
C ALA A 244 -17.10 -0.94 -5.10
N ARG A 245 -18.14 -0.15 -4.79
CA ARG A 245 -19.45 -0.21 -5.47
C ARG A 245 -19.37 0.15 -6.96
N ARG A 246 -18.53 1.10 -7.37
CA ARG A 246 -18.33 1.45 -8.79
C ARG A 246 -17.60 0.35 -9.57
N CYS A 247 -16.55 -0.25 -8.99
CA CYS A 247 -15.84 -1.38 -9.59
C CYS A 247 -16.75 -2.60 -9.76
N GLU A 248 -17.58 -2.92 -8.74
CA GLU A 248 -18.53 -4.02 -8.85
C GLU A 248 -19.66 -3.74 -9.87
N ALA A 249 -20.15 -2.51 -9.93
CA ALA A 249 -21.12 -2.09 -10.95
C ALA A 249 -20.56 -2.20 -12.38
N ARG A 250 -19.28 -1.85 -12.61
CA ARG A 250 -18.59 -2.08 -13.89
C ARG A 250 -18.45 -3.58 -14.20
N ARG A 251 -18.04 -4.42 -13.24
CA ARG A 251 -17.99 -5.89 -13.43
C ARG A 251 -19.35 -6.49 -13.81
N ARG A 252 -20.44 -6.07 -13.15
CA ARG A 252 -21.80 -6.53 -13.47
C ARG A 252 -22.28 -6.08 -14.87
N ARG A 253 -21.83 -4.91 -15.36
CA ARG A 253 -22.08 -4.45 -16.74
C ARG A 253 -21.28 -5.24 -17.78
N SER A 254 -19.99 -5.48 -17.53
CA SER A 254 -19.12 -6.31 -18.41
C SER A 254 -19.62 -7.76 -18.54
N CYS A 255 -20.20 -8.32 -17.48
CA CYS A 255 -20.80 -9.66 -17.52
C CYS A 255 -22.13 -9.70 -18.32
N ARG A 256 -22.90 -8.60 -18.34
CA ARG A 256 -24.13 -8.50 -19.15
C ARG A 256 -23.88 -8.33 -20.64
N SER A 257 -22.80 -7.66 -21.06
CA SER A 257 -22.50 -7.46 -22.49
C SER A 257 -21.94 -8.69 -23.21
N ARG A 258 -21.67 -9.80 -22.50
CA ARG A 258 -21.19 -11.07 -23.08
C ARG A 258 -22.27 -12.16 -23.19
N ARG A 259 -23.57 -11.81 -23.16
CA ARG A 259 -24.70 -12.75 -23.31
C ARG A 259 -25.70 -12.35 -24.41
N THR A 260 -25.21 -12.10 -25.63
CA THR A 260 -26.07 -11.85 -26.81
C THR A 260 -25.49 -12.42 -28.11
N THR A 261 -25.47 -13.75 -28.23
CA THR A 261 -25.53 -14.50 -29.51
C THR A 261 -26.03 -15.94 -29.23
N ALA A 262 -26.74 -16.54 -30.20
CA ALA A 262 -27.60 -17.74 -30.07
C ALA A 262 -26.84 -19.07 -29.77
N CYS A 263 -27.45 -20.22 -29.42
CA CYS A 263 -28.86 -20.67 -29.49
C CYS A 263 -29.20 -21.73 -28.39
N ALA A 264 -30.46 -22.16 -28.28
CA ALA A 264 -31.03 -23.08 -27.25
C ALA A 264 -31.47 -24.45 -27.87
N PRO A 265 -32.22 -25.40 -27.23
CA PRO A 265 -32.79 -25.46 -25.87
C PRO A 265 -32.78 -26.85 -25.14
N ARG A 266 -33.48 -26.92 -23.99
CA ARG A 266 -33.99 -28.11 -23.22
C ARG A 266 -33.08 -28.78 -22.15
N LEU A 267 -33.34 -28.43 -20.89
CA LEU A 267 -34.02 -29.34 -19.95
C LEU A 267 -34.67 -28.54 -18.80
N SER A 268 -35.82 -29.01 -18.32
CA SER A 268 -36.74 -28.30 -17.43
C SER A 268 -36.66 -28.75 -15.97
N ALA A 269 -37.19 -27.91 -15.07
CA ALA A 269 -37.45 -28.15 -13.64
C ALA A 269 -36.20 -28.33 -12.74
N ARG A 270 -35.99 -27.58 -11.65
CA ARG A 270 -36.95 -27.06 -10.65
C ARG A 270 -36.45 -25.76 -10.03
N LEU A 271 -37.32 -24.75 -10.02
CA LEU A 271 -37.33 -23.68 -9.01
C LEU A 271 -38.51 -23.97 -8.09
N ASP A 272 -38.33 -23.86 -6.77
CA ASP A 272 -39.16 -23.04 -5.87
C ASP A 272 -38.89 -23.32 -4.38
N ALA A 273 -39.17 -22.30 -3.56
CA ALA A 273 -38.88 -22.08 -2.13
C ALA A 273 -37.54 -21.36 -1.83
N HIS A 274 -37.53 -20.13 -1.26
CA HIS A 274 -38.64 -19.23 -0.92
C HIS A 274 -38.12 -17.77 -0.85
N PRO A 275 -38.87 -16.73 -1.32
CA PRO A 275 -38.40 -15.34 -1.27
C PRO A 275 -38.91 -14.56 -0.04
N ARG A 276 -38.01 -13.75 0.55
CA ARG A 276 -38.14 -12.56 1.45
C ARG A 276 -36.67 -12.21 1.77
N ILE A 277 -36.12 -11.01 1.56
CA ILE A 277 -36.55 -9.67 1.95
C ILE A 277 -36.11 -8.67 0.85
N CYS A 278 -37.05 -7.98 0.20
CA CYS A 278 -36.72 -6.86 -0.71
C CYS A 278 -37.89 -5.87 -0.81
N SER A 279 -38.22 -5.19 0.30
CA SER A 279 -39.19 -4.08 0.34
C SER A 279 -39.26 -3.40 1.71
N ALA A 280 -38.26 -2.59 2.07
CA ALA A 280 -38.30 -1.78 3.30
C ALA A 280 -37.66 -0.39 3.19
N SER A 281 -36.57 -0.20 2.45
CA SER A 281 -35.78 1.05 2.49
C SER A 281 -36.29 2.20 1.62
N GLN A 282 -37.28 2.00 0.74
CA GLN A 282 -37.72 3.02 -0.22
C GLN A 282 -38.90 3.93 0.22
N ARG A 283 -39.45 3.79 1.44
CA ARG A 283 -40.57 4.63 1.91
C ARG A 283 -40.25 5.65 3.01
N GLN A 284 -39.00 5.75 3.48
CA GLN A 284 -38.60 6.74 4.51
C GLN A 284 -37.79 7.95 3.99
N TRP A 285 -37.47 8.03 2.69
CA TRP A 285 -36.68 9.14 2.13
C TRP A 285 -37.49 10.36 1.65
N HIS A 286 -38.81 10.24 1.47
CA HIS A 286 -39.65 11.34 0.96
C HIS A 286 -40.35 12.20 2.04
N SER A 287 -40.37 11.79 3.31
CA SER A 287 -41.04 12.54 4.39
C SER A 287 -40.14 13.60 5.07
N HIS A 288 -38.81 13.52 4.93
CA HIS A 288 -37.90 14.43 5.65
C HIS A 288 -37.49 15.72 4.91
N ARG A 289 -37.66 15.80 3.57
CA ARG A 289 -37.36 17.04 2.81
C ARG A 289 -38.44 18.12 2.90
N ALA A 290 -39.65 17.80 3.35
CA ALA A 290 -40.76 18.75 3.45
C ALA A 290 -40.79 19.60 4.74
N ARG A 291 -40.02 19.23 5.79
CA ARG A 291 -40.08 19.89 7.12
C ARG A 291 -38.90 20.84 7.44
N ARG A 292 -38.10 21.23 6.45
CA ARG A 292 -37.00 22.21 6.61
C ARG A 292 -37.09 23.43 5.67
N ARG A 293 -38.30 23.84 5.27
CA ARG A 293 -38.54 25.07 4.48
C ARG A 293 -39.53 26.08 5.10
N CYS A 294 -39.96 25.88 6.35
CA CYS A 294 -40.86 26.80 7.08
C CYS A 294 -40.26 27.37 8.38
N ALA A 295 -38.94 27.46 8.50
CA ALA A 295 -38.25 27.93 9.71
C ALA A 295 -37.09 28.90 9.41
N SER A 296 -37.32 29.85 8.50
CA SER A 296 -36.40 30.96 8.19
C SER A 296 -37.21 32.17 7.76
N GLY A 297 -37.72 32.94 8.74
CA GLY A 297 -38.59 34.09 8.48
C GLY A 297 -39.17 34.74 9.73
N ARG A 298 -38.32 35.48 10.47
CA ARG A 298 -38.61 36.65 11.36
C ARG A 298 -37.41 36.91 12.27
N ARG A 299 -37.20 38.18 12.64
CA ARG A 299 -35.94 38.81 13.10
C ARG A 299 -34.94 38.95 11.95
N SER A 300 -34.43 40.14 11.60
CA SER A 300 -34.72 41.51 12.08
C SER A 300 -35.65 42.25 11.13
#